data_AF-A0A2M8BHY1-F1
#
_entry.id   AF-A0A2M8BHY1-F1
#
_cell.length_a   1.000
_cell.length_b   1.000
_cell.length_c   1.000
_cell.angle_alpha   90.00
_cell.angle_beta   90.00
_cell.angle_gamma   90.00
#
_symmetry.space_group_name_H-M   'P 1'
#
loop_
_entity.id
_entity.type
_entity.pdbx_description
1 polymer ?
#
loop_
_entity_poly.entity_id
_entity_poly.type
_entity_poly.pdbx_seq_one_letter_code
_entity_poly.pdbx_strand_id
1 'polypeptide(L)'
;MQVQFKETGEVPQGPILVAGSGPLALAYAAQLAAAGYPPVALLERGTPFVTALVQPGAAFNSLRRWQPLAEALGYARQLWRARVPYHTGCRVTAIEAQAQGLRVSTVNQRGQTRLYEVAHLALHDGLEVNQTGLPQQSVAGVPVVWAGDCREVLGAEAALLDGRRAAQQVAAALGQACPEAGLEAPLQAARRLQAALRTLYQPPTGTGISPDLSPETVVCRCEGLRAAGFAALQGAGSAHEIRVVGRFAMGACQGRFCARNTQALAAQAGVVFEPQDLHGRVPRWPLRPVSVAALAAYADDQ
;
A
#
# COMPACT_ATOMS: atom_id res chain seq x y z
N MET A 1 -6.67 10.48 -4.03
CA MET A 1 -7.63 10.34 -5.15
C MET A 1 -8.79 9.41 -4.79
N GLN A 2 -8.58 8.12 -4.45
CA GLN A 2 -9.71 7.24 -4.10
C GLN A 2 -10.51 7.68 -2.85
N VAL A 3 -9.83 8.12 -1.78
CA VAL A 3 -10.50 8.66 -0.58
C VAL A 3 -11.31 9.91 -0.93
N GLN A 4 -10.69 10.88 -1.60
CA GLN A 4 -11.38 12.08 -2.09
C GLN A 4 -12.65 11.72 -2.88
N PHE A 5 -12.53 10.83 -3.87
CA PHE A 5 -13.68 10.39 -4.68
C PHE A 5 -14.80 9.79 -3.83
N LYS A 6 -14.49 8.98 -2.82
CA LYS A 6 -15.48 8.35 -1.94
C LYS A 6 -16.12 9.33 -0.95
N GLU A 7 -15.33 10.26 -0.41
CA GLU A 7 -15.76 11.21 0.62
C GLU A 7 -16.53 12.40 0.01
N THR A 8 -16.07 12.92 -1.12
CA THR A 8 -16.66 14.12 -1.75
C THR A 8 -17.59 13.78 -2.92
N GLY A 9 -17.53 12.56 -3.46
CA GLY A 9 -18.20 12.19 -4.71
C GLY A 9 -17.55 12.79 -5.96
N GLU A 10 -16.50 13.61 -5.81
CA GLU A 10 -15.86 14.32 -6.91
C GLU A 10 -14.68 13.53 -7.46
N VAL A 11 -14.67 13.33 -8.78
CA VAL A 11 -13.54 12.73 -9.48
C VAL A 11 -12.54 13.82 -9.88
N PRO A 12 -11.22 13.58 -9.74
CA PRO A 12 -10.21 14.50 -10.25
C PRO A 12 -10.41 14.78 -11.76
N GLN A 13 -10.39 16.05 -12.15
CA GLN A 13 -10.66 16.48 -13.52
C GLN A 13 -9.46 16.25 -14.44
N GLY A 14 -9.75 15.90 -15.70
CA GLY A 14 -8.72 15.67 -16.73
C GLY A 14 -8.24 14.22 -16.83
N PRO A 15 -7.30 13.93 -17.74
CA PRO A 15 -6.86 12.56 -18.02
C PRO A 15 -6.15 11.93 -16.81
N ILE A 16 -6.59 10.73 -16.43
CA ILE A 16 -6.05 9.97 -15.30
C ILE A 16 -5.37 8.70 -15.81
N LEU A 17 -4.11 8.46 -15.43
CA LEU A 17 -3.45 7.16 -15.56
C LEU A 17 -3.51 6.42 -14.22
N VAL A 18 -3.84 5.14 -14.23
CA VAL A 18 -3.76 4.27 -13.04
C VAL A 18 -2.61 3.30 -13.24
N ALA A 19 -1.67 3.24 -12.29
CA ALA A 19 -0.55 2.32 -12.35
C ALA A 19 -0.28 1.69 -10.98
N GLY A 20 0.03 0.39 -10.96
CA GLY A 20 0.27 -0.27 -9.70
C GLY A 20 0.48 -1.76 -9.81
N SER A 21 0.34 -2.42 -8.66
CA SER A 21 0.33 -3.88 -8.55
C SER A 21 -0.87 -4.34 -7.74
N GLY A 22 -1.62 -5.29 -8.27
CA GLY A 22 -2.67 -5.95 -7.52
C GLY A 22 -4.10 -5.49 -7.81
N PRO A 23 -5.09 -6.16 -7.19
CA PRO A 23 -6.50 -5.99 -7.52
C PRO A 23 -7.07 -4.61 -7.12
N LEU A 24 -6.43 -3.88 -6.21
CA LEU A 24 -6.93 -2.57 -5.75
C LEU A 24 -6.83 -1.48 -6.83
N ALA A 25 -5.75 -1.47 -7.61
CA ALA A 25 -5.63 -0.54 -8.74
C ALA A 25 -6.71 -0.81 -9.79
N LEU A 26 -7.01 -2.09 -10.02
CA LEU A 26 -8.08 -2.54 -10.91
C LEU A 26 -9.47 -2.13 -10.40
N ALA A 27 -9.76 -2.33 -9.12
CA ALA A 27 -11.01 -1.89 -8.49
C ALA A 27 -11.20 -0.37 -8.59
N TYR A 28 -10.14 0.41 -8.35
CA TYR A 28 -10.20 1.86 -8.48
C TYR A 28 -10.42 2.32 -9.93
N ALA A 29 -9.74 1.71 -10.90
CA ALA A 29 -9.97 2.00 -12.31
C ALA A 29 -11.41 1.70 -12.74
N ALA A 30 -12.00 0.61 -12.23
CA ALA A 30 -13.40 0.27 -12.50
C ALA A 30 -14.36 1.27 -11.83
N GLN A 31 -14.07 1.74 -10.62
CA GLN A 31 -14.85 2.79 -9.93
C GLN A 31 -14.85 4.10 -10.72
N LEU A 32 -13.68 4.53 -11.22
CA LEU A 32 -13.56 5.70 -12.10
C LEU A 32 -14.38 5.54 -13.38
N ALA A 33 -14.29 4.39 -14.03
CA ALA A 33 -15.07 4.08 -15.23
C ALA A 33 -16.59 4.03 -14.95
N ALA A 34 -17.01 3.56 -13.78
CA ALA A 34 -18.42 3.57 -13.36
C ALA A 34 -18.94 4.98 -13.09
N ALA A 35 -18.09 5.87 -12.62
CA ALA A 35 -18.41 7.28 -12.40
C ALA A 35 -18.44 8.13 -13.69
N GLY A 36 -18.17 7.53 -14.86
CA GLY A 36 -18.13 8.25 -16.14
C GLY A 36 -16.78 8.92 -16.45
N TYR A 37 -15.74 8.66 -15.64
CA TYR A 37 -14.40 9.22 -15.80
C TYR A 37 -13.36 8.10 -16.01
N PRO A 38 -13.46 7.31 -17.09
CA PRO A 38 -12.56 6.19 -17.30
C PRO A 38 -11.09 6.64 -17.42
N PRO A 39 -10.14 5.95 -16.76
CA PRO A 39 -8.73 6.28 -16.91
C PRO A 39 -8.22 5.98 -18.32
N VAL A 40 -7.18 6.69 -18.74
CA VAL A 40 -6.57 6.53 -20.09
C VAL A 40 -5.99 5.12 -20.28
N ALA A 41 -5.49 4.52 -19.20
CA ALA A 41 -5.05 3.14 -19.12
C ALA A 41 -4.93 2.69 -17.66
N LEU A 42 -4.96 1.38 -17.46
CA LEU A 42 -4.57 0.71 -16.23
C LEU A 42 -3.28 -0.08 -16.49
N LEU A 43 -2.21 0.28 -15.79
CA LEU A 43 -0.91 -0.38 -15.85
C LEU A 43 -0.72 -1.28 -14.62
N GLU A 44 -0.53 -2.56 -14.86
CA GLU A 44 -0.29 -3.57 -13.83
C GLU A 44 1.13 -4.11 -13.96
N ARG A 45 1.90 -4.05 -12.86
CA ARG A 45 3.28 -4.54 -12.82
C ARG A 45 3.35 -6.07 -12.88
N GLY A 46 2.39 -6.75 -12.26
CA GLY A 46 2.24 -8.20 -12.29
C GLY A 46 1.76 -8.74 -13.65
N THR A 47 1.77 -10.06 -13.78
CA THR A 47 1.25 -10.77 -14.95
C THR A 47 0.19 -11.79 -14.56
N PRO A 48 -0.94 -11.36 -13.96
CA PRO A 48 -1.91 -12.26 -13.35
C PRO A 48 -2.40 -13.37 -14.27
N PHE A 49 -2.59 -13.08 -15.57
CA PHE A 49 -3.03 -14.08 -16.54
C PHE A 49 -1.95 -15.14 -16.85
N VAL A 50 -0.69 -14.71 -17.01
CA VAL A 50 0.42 -15.63 -17.26
C VAL A 50 0.70 -16.47 -16.00
N THR A 51 0.72 -15.82 -14.84
CA THR A 51 0.95 -16.49 -13.56
C THR A 51 -0.17 -17.49 -13.25
N ALA A 52 -1.42 -17.18 -13.59
CA ALA A 52 -2.53 -18.13 -13.44
C ALA A 52 -2.35 -19.42 -14.27
N LEU A 53 -1.75 -19.32 -15.46
CA LEU A 53 -1.45 -20.48 -16.31
C LEU A 53 -0.27 -21.31 -15.75
N VAL A 54 0.78 -20.64 -15.27
CA VAL A 54 1.99 -21.32 -14.76
C VAL A 54 1.80 -21.86 -13.33
N GLN A 55 0.95 -21.21 -12.53
CA GLN A 55 0.69 -21.57 -11.13
C GLN A 55 -0.81 -21.81 -10.91
N PRO A 56 -1.36 -22.93 -11.43
CA PRO A 56 -2.78 -23.22 -11.36
C PRO A 56 -3.29 -23.35 -9.91
N GLY A 57 -2.43 -23.70 -8.95
CA GLY A 57 -2.78 -23.72 -7.52
C GLY A 57 -3.19 -22.34 -6.98
N ALA A 58 -2.53 -21.26 -7.43
CA ALA A 58 -2.91 -19.90 -7.05
C ALA A 58 -4.24 -19.50 -7.68
N ALA A 59 -4.44 -19.81 -8.96
CA ALA A 59 -5.72 -19.61 -9.65
C ALA A 59 -6.85 -20.38 -8.95
N PHE A 60 -6.65 -21.67 -8.69
CA PHE A 60 -7.64 -22.52 -8.01
C PHE A 60 -7.99 -21.99 -6.61
N ASN A 61 -6.99 -21.59 -5.82
CA ASN A 61 -7.24 -21.03 -4.49
C ASN A 61 -7.98 -19.68 -4.55
N SER A 62 -7.72 -18.85 -5.56
CA SER A 62 -8.50 -17.63 -5.80
C SER A 62 -9.94 -17.93 -6.22
N LEU A 63 -10.16 -19.04 -6.94
CA LEU A 63 -11.46 -19.45 -7.47
C LEU A 63 -12.38 -20.10 -6.42
N ARG A 64 -11.84 -20.49 -5.25
CA ARG A 64 -12.61 -21.17 -4.19
C ARG A 64 -13.70 -20.32 -3.55
N ARG A 65 -13.71 -19.01 -3.77
CA ARG A 65 -14.77 -18.11 -3.26
C ARG A 65 -15.43 -17.39 -4.43
N TRP A 66 -16.75 -17.55 -4.54
CA TRP A 66 -17.53 -16.93 -5.60
C TRP A 66 -17.58 -15.40 -5.50
N GLN A 67 -17.74 -14.84 -4.30
CA GLN A 67 -17.95 -13.40 -4.12
C GLN A 67 -16.78 -12.54 -4.64
N PRO A 68 -15.50 -12.79 -4.28
CA PRO A 68 -14.37 -12.04 -4.85
C PRO A 68 -14.22 -12.19 -6.37
N LEU A 69 -14.58 -13.35 -6.93
CA LEU A 69 -14.56 -13.56 -8.38
C LEU A 69 -15.65 -12.76 -9.07
N ALA A 70 -16.87 -12.77 -8.54
CA ALA A 70 -17.99 -12.01 -9.07
C ALA A 70 -17.66 -10.50 -9.07
N GLU A 71 -17.01 -10.03 -8.01
CA GLU A 71 -16.50 -8.66 -7.90
C GLU A 71 -15.45 -8.36 -8.98
N ALA A 72 -14.44 -9.23 -9.14
CA ALA A 72 -13.41 -9.09 -10.17
C ALA A 72 -13.98 -9.11 -11.60
N LEU A 73 -14.96 -9.97 -11.87
CA LEU A 73 -15.68 -10.01 -13.16
C LEU A 73 -16.49 -8.73 -13.38
N GLY A 74 -17.11 -8.19 -12.33
CA GLY A 74 -17.78 -6.90 -12.36
C GLY A 74 -16.83 -5.78 -12.78
N TYR A 75 -15.64 -5.73 -12.18
CA TYR A 75 -14.61 -4.77 -12.55
C TYR A 75 -14.12 -4.95 -13.99
N ALA A 76 -13.84 -6.19 -14.42
CA ALA A 76 -13.42 -6.49 -15.79
C ALA A 76 -14.48 -6.06 -16.82
N ARG A 77 -15.76 -6.34 -16.55
CA ARG A 77 -16.88 -5.92 -17.39
C ARG A 77 -16.98 -4.40 -17.48
N GLN A 78 -16.79 -3.69 -16.36
CA GLN A 78 -16.84 -2.23 -16.33
C GLN A 78 -15.72 -1.61 -17.17
N LEU A 79 -14.49 -2.09 -16.99
CA LEU A 79 -13.33 -1.64 -17.76
C LEU A 79 -13.49 -1.92 -19.25
N TRP A 80 -13.99 -3.11 -19.60
CA TRP A 80 -14.25 -3.49 -21.00
C TRP A 80 -15.29 -2.59 -21.66
N ARG A 81 -16.42 -2.32 -20.99
CA ARG A 81 -17.47 -1.41 -21.48
C ARG A 81 -16.97 0.00 -21.70
N ALA A 82 -16.12 0.49 -20.80
CA ALA A 82 -15.50 1.81 -20.89
C ALA A 82 -14.27 1.84 -21.82
N ARG A 83 -13.89 0.69 -22.42
CA ARG A 83 -12.73 0.52 -23.31
C ARG A 83 -11.40 0.95 -22.67
N VAL A 84 -11.28 0.77 -21.36
CA VAL A 84 -10.04 1.06 -20.62
C VAL A 84 -8.98 0.02 -20.98
N PRO A 85 -7.83 0.40 -21.58
CA PRO A 85 -6.75 -0.53 -21.85
C PRO A 85 -6.15 -1.06 -20.54
N TYR A 86 -6.09 -2.39 -20.40
CA TYR A 86 -5.42 -3.05 -19.28
C TYR A 86 -4.08 -3.64 -19.73
N HIS A 87 -2.98 -3.06 -19.26
CA HIS A 87 -1.62 -3.45 -19.63
C HIS A 87 -0.91 -4.12 -18.45
N THR A 88 -0.83 -5.45 -18.48
CA THR A 88 -0.07 -6.25 -17.50
C THR A 88 1.42 -6.29 -17.83
N GLY A 89 2.26 -6.57 -16.84
CA GLY A 89 3.71 -6.58 -17.00
C GLY A 89 4.29 -5.22 -17.38
N CYS A 90 3.63 -4.13 -16.98
CA CYS A 90 4.02 -2.76 -17.30
C CYS A 90 4.31 -1.99 -16.01
N ARG A 91 5.42 -1.24 -16.00
CA ARG A 91 5.80 -0.39 -14.86
C ARG A 91 6.04 1.05 -15.29
N VAL A 92 5.80 1.97 -14.37
CA VAL A 92 6.23 3.37 -14.49
C VAL A 92 7.73 3.44 -14.22
N THR A 93 8.47 4.17 -15.04
CA THR A 93 9.92 4.37 -14.91
C THR A 93 10.29 5.79 -14.52
N ALA A 94 9.51 6.78 -14.96
CA ALA A 94 9.71 8.18 -14.60
C ALA A 94 8.37 8.93 -14.59
N ILE A 95 8.30 9.94 -13.72
CA ILE A 95 7.18 10.86 -13.61
C ILE A 95 7.77 12.26 -13.57
N GLU A 96 7.46 13.06 -14.58
CA GLU A 96 7.97 14.42 -14.73
C GLU A 96 6.80 15.41 -14.67
N ALA A 97 6.95 16.45 -13.86
CA ALA A 97 6.00 17.56 -13.87
C ALA A 97 6.14 18.35 -15.17
N GLN A 98 5.00 18.67 -15.79
CA GLN A 98 4.93 19.53 -16.97
C GLN A 98 4.16 20.81 -16.61
N ALA A 99 4.16 21.80 -17.52
CA ALA A 99 3.38 23.03 -17.32
C ALA A 99 1.88 22.74 -17.07
N GLN A 100 1.36 21.68 -17.69
CA GLN A 100 0.00 21.18 -17.50
C GLN A 100 0.03 19.67 -17.23
N GLY A 101 -0.01 19.30 -15.95
CA GLY A 101 -0.06 17.89 -15.53
C GLY A 101 1.31 17.20 -15.48
N LEU A 102 1.34 15.95 -15.92
CA LEU A 102 2.44 15.00 -15.74
C LEU A 102 2.76 14.29 -17.05
N ARG A 103 4.05 14.12 -17.32
CA ARG A 103 4.55 13.16 -18.31
C ARG A 103 4.99 11.89 -17.58
N VAL A 104 4.40 10.76 -17.97
CA VAL A 104 4.66 9.45 -17.35
C VAL A 104 5.29 8.52 -18.35
N SER A 105 6.53 8.13 -18.08
CA SER A 105 7.28 7.14 -18.87
C SER A 105 7.04 5.75 -18.31
N THR A 106 6.81 4.79 -19.20
CA THR A 106 6.48 3.42 -18.84
C THR A 106 7.26 2.44 -19.70
N VAL A 107 7.48 1.24 -19.16
CA VAL A 107 8.13 0.14 -19.89
C VAL A 107 7.39 -1.16 -19.63
N ASN A 108 7.20 -1.97 -20.67
CA ASN A 108 6.67 -3.33 -20.53
C ASN A 108 7.79 -4.38 -20.39
N GLN A 109 7.42 -5.62 -20.14
CA GLN A 109 8.36 -6.74 -20.02
C GLN A 109 9.20 -7.03 -21.27
N ARG A 110 8.77 -6.55 -22.44
CA ARG A 110 9.52 -6.68 -23.70
C ARG A 110 10.45 -5.49 -23.95
N GLY A 111 10.60 -4.58 -22.98
CA GLY A 111 11.40 -3.37 -23.10
C GLY A 111 10.75 -2.25 -23.93
N GLN A 112 9.49 -2.42 -24.36
CA GLN A 112 8.81 -1.39 -25.14
C GLN A 112 8.39 -0.26 -24.21
N THR A 113 8.75 0.96 -24.59
CA THR A 113 8.44 2.16 -23.83
C THR A 113 7.17 2.84 -24.36
N ARG A 114 6.43 3.48 -23.46
CA ARG A 114 5.31 4.37 -23.80
C ARG A 114 5.31 5.60 -22.91
N LEU A 115 4.86 6.71 -23.49
CA LEU A 115 4.68 8.00 -22.83
C LEU A 115 3.20 8.31 -22.70
N TYR A 116 2.80 8.81 -21.54
CA TYR A 116 1.46 9.32 -21.28
C TYR A 116 1.56 10.75 -20.77
N GLU A 117 0.76 11.65 -21.33
CA GLU A 117 0.57 13.00 -20.80
C GLU A 117 -0.80 13.04 -20.10
N VAL A 118 -0.78 13.22 -18.78
CA VAL A 118 -1.97 13.08 -17.92
C VAL A 118 -2.04 14.18 -16.88
N ALA A 119 -3.25 14.58 -16.48
CA ALA A 119 -3.43 15.53 -15.38
C ALA A 119 -3.09 14.85 -14.04
N HIS A 120 -3.40 13.55 -13.92
CA HIS A 120 -3.24 12.80 -12.69
C HIS A 120 -2.69 11.40 -12.93
N LEU A 121 -1.89 10.95 -11.96
CA LEU A 121 -1.40 9.58 -11.87
C LEU A 121 -1.79 9.00 -10.51
N ALA A 122 -2.56 7.91 -10.53
CA ALA A 122 -2.88 7.13 -9.34
C ALA A 122 -1.91 5.95 -9.23
N LEU A 123 -1.09 5.96 -8.17
CA LEU A 123 -0.12 4.90 -7.86
C LEU A 123 -0.60 4.00 -6.74
N HIS A 124 -0.39 2.69 -6.87
CA HIS A 124 -0.63 1.73 -5.80
C HIS A 124 0.33 0.53 -5.88
N ASP A 125 1.19 0.35 -4.88
CA ASP A 125 2.16 -0.76 -4.83
C ASP A 125 1.85 -1.77 -3.71
N GLY A 126 0.57 -1.91 -3.36
CA GLY A 126 0.11 -2.80 -2.30
C GLY A 126 -0.10 -2.11 -0.96
N LEU A 127 -0.35 -2.92 0.06
CA LEU A 127 -0.62 -2.49 1.44
C LEU A 127 0.27 -3.29 2.39
N GLU A 128 0.76 -2.59 3.40
CA GLU A 128 1.45 -3.18 4.55
C GLU A 128 0.60 -2.96 5.80
N VAL A 129 0.77 -3.84 6.78
CA VAL A 129 0.08 -3.74 8.06
C VAL A 129 0.56 -2.48 8.78
N ASN A 130 -0.36 -1.61 9.22
CA ASN A 130 0.02 -0.39 9.93
C ASN A 130 -0.04 -0.60 11.45
N GLN A 131 1.12 -0.93 12.03
CA GLN A 131 1.31 -1.09 13.47
C GLN A 131 2.14 0.05 14.07
N THR A 132 2.43 1.10 13.31
CA THR A 132 3.27 2.21 13.77
C THR A 132 2.69 2.84 15.03
N GLY A 133 3.46 2.81 16.11
CA GLY A 133 3.10 3.39 17.41
C GLY A 133 1.95 2.71 18.14
N LEU A 134 1.51 1.54 17.67
CA LEU A 134 0.59 0.68 18.42
C LEU A 134 1.39 -0.19 19.39
N PRO A 135 0.96 -0.34 20.65
CA PRO A 135 1.61 -1.25 21.58
C PRO A 135 1.43 -2.70 21.10
N GLN A 136 2.48 -3.49 21.24
CA GLN A 136 2.51 -4.90 20.81
C GLN A 136 1.77 -5.85 21.76
N GLN A 137 1.52 -5.41 22.99
CA GLN A 137 0.88 -6.19 24.04
C GLN A 137 0.08 -5.26 24.97
N SER A 138 -0.74 -5.85 25.85
CA SER A 138 -1.44 -5.16 26.93
C SER A 138 -0.48 -4.28 27.74
N VAL A 139 -0.91 -3.06 28.06
CA VAL A 139 -0.09 -2.06 28.77
C VAL A 139 -0.75 -1.75 30.11
N ALA A 140 -0.01 -1.87 31.21
CA ALA A 140 -0.48 -1.54 32.56
C ALA A 140 -1.84 -2.18 32.93
N GLY A 141 -2.05 -3.45 32.53
CA GLY A 141 -3.30 -4.17 32.79
C GLY A 141 -4.45 -3.84 31.83
N VAL A 142 -4.28 -2.88 30.92
CA VAL A 142 -5.25 -2.58 29.87
C VAL A 142 -5.05 -3.54 28.69
N PRO A 143 -6.05 -4.37 28.34
CA PRO A 143 -5.94 -5.28 27.22
C PRO A 143 -5.87 -4.50 25.90
N VAL A 144 -4.81 -4.72 25.12
CA VAL A 144 -4.66 -4.13 23.78
C VAL A 144 -4.62 -5.25 22.76
N VAL A 145 -5.55 -5.20 21.80
CA VAL A 145 -5.69 -6.18 20.73
C VAL A 145 -5.75 -5.46 19.39
N TRP A 146 -5.03 -5.97 18.40
CA TRP A 146 -5.09 -5.45 17.03
C TRP A 146 -6.21 -6.12 16.24
N ALA A 147 -6.86 -5.35 15.36
CA ALA A 147 -7.96 -5.78 14.52
C ALA A 147 -7.85 -5.24 13.09
N GLY A 148 -8.42 -5.97 12.14
CA GLY A 148 -8.49 -5.60 10.73
C GLY A 148 -7.11 -5.44 10.09
N ASP A 149 -6.98 -4.46 9.21
CA ASP A 149 -5.75 -4.21 8.44
C ASP A 149 -4.55 -3.76 9.30
N CYS A 150 -4.77 -3.39 10.58
CA CYS A 150 -3.70 -3.17 11.56
C CYS A 150 -3.11 -4.48 12.12
N ARG A 151 -3.77 -5.62 11.89
CA ARG A 151 -3.28 -6.95 12.21
C ARG A 151 -2.91 -7.74 10.95
N GLU A 152 -3.84 -7.86 10.01
CA GLU A 152 -3.64 -8.55 8.73
C GLU A 152 -4.46 -7.86 7.63
N VAL A 153 -3.83 -7.55 6.49
CA VAL A 153 -4.55 -6.98 5.33
C VAL A 153 -5.21 -8.11 4.53
N LEU A 154 -6.49 -8.36 4.82
CA LEU A 154 -7.26 -9.48 4.26
C LEU A 154 -8.54 -9.05 3.52
N GLY A 155 -8.78 -7.75 3.41
CA GLY A 155 -9.98 -7.17 2.80
C GLY A 155 -11.12 -6.93 3.80
N ALA A 156 -12.12 -6.16 3.37
CA ALA A 156 -13.16 -5.60 4.25
C ALA A 156 -13.94 -6.66 5.04
N GLU A 157 -14.39 -7.72 4.37
CA GLU A 157 -15.14 -8.82 5.02
C GLU A 157 -14.31 -9.52 6.09
N ALA A 158 -13.03 -9.78 5.81
CA ALA A 158 -12.14 -10.41 6.77
C ALA A 158 -11.82 -9.46 7.94
N ALA A 159 -11.74 -8.15 7.70
CA ALA A 159 -11.57 -7.17 8.76
C ALA A 159 -12.76 -7.13 9.74
N LEU A 160 -13.99 -7.30 9.26
CA LEU A 160 -15.18 -7.42 10.12
C LEU A 160 -15.11 -8.68 11.01
N LEU A 161 -14.72 -9.81 10.44
CA LEU A 161 -14.53 -11.06 11.18
C LEU A 161 -13.38 -10.94 12.20
N ASP A 162 -12.28 -10.30 11.80
CA ASP A 162 -11.13 -10.07 12.67
C ASP A 162 -11.45 -9.12 13.83
N GLY A 163 -12.33 -8.13 13.60
CA GLY A 163 -12.88 -7.28 14.67
C GLY A 163 -13.69 -8.07 15.70
N ARG A 164 -14.50 -9.04 15.26
CA ARG A 164 -15.23 -9.95 16.18
C ARG A 164 -14.27 -10.83 16.98
N ARG A 165 -13.21 -11.34 16.34
CA ARG A 165 -12.13 -12.09 17.01
C ARG A 165 -11.43 -11.22 18.05
N ALA A 166 -11.12 -9.97 17.72
CA ALA A 166 -10.51 -9.03 18.65
C ALA A 166 -11.42 -8.75 19.86
N ALA A 167 -12.73 -8.57 19.63
CA ALA A 167 -13.71 -8.39 20.70
C ALA A 167 -13.77 -9.59 21.66
N GLN A 168 -13.71 -10.82 21.14
CA GLN A 168 -13.63 -12.04 21.97
C GLN A 168 -12.38 -12.05 22.86
N GLN A 169 -11.23 -11.64 22.33
CA GLN A 169 -9.98 -11.57 23.11
C GLN A 169 -10.05 -10.52 24.21
N VAL A 170 -10.62 -9.35 23.92
CA VAL A 170 -10.83 -8.30 24.94
C VAL A 170 -11.82 -8.77 26.01
N ALA A 171 -12.95 -9.37 25.62
CA ALA A 171 -13.93 -9.89 26.57
C ALA A 171 -13.32 -10.96 27.50
N ALA A 172 -12.57 -11.92 26.94
CA ALA A 172 -11.88 -12.94 27.71
C ALA A 172 -10.86 -12.33 28.68
N ALA A 173 -10.08 -11.33 28.25
CA ALA A 173 -9.12 -10.63 29.11
C ALA A 173 -9.80 -9.86 30.26
N LEU A 174 -11.05 -9.45 30.09
CA LEU A 174 -11.88 -8.81 31.11
C LEU A 174 -12.70 -9.81 31.96
N GLY A 175 -12.47 -11.12 31.81
CA GLY A 175 -13.21 -12.17 32.51
C GLY A 175 -14.67 -12.30 32.09
N GLN A 176 -15.05 -11.75 30.93
CA GLN A 176 -16.41 -11.81 30.39
C GLN A 176 -16.59 -13.05 29.52
N ALA A 177 -17.73 -13.73 29.67
CA ALA A 177 -18.10 -14.81 28.78
C ALA A 177 -18.40 -14.25 27.39
N CYS A 178 -17.71 -14.77 26.38
CA CYS A 178 -18.00 -14.46 24.98
C CYS A 178 -18.17 -15.79 24.23
N PRO A 179 -19.33 -16.04 23.60
CA PRO A 179 -19.53 -17.26 22.83
C PRO A 179 -18.42 -17.41 21.78
N GLU A 180 -17.79 -18.60 21.73
CA GLU A 180 -16.87 -18.90 20.65
C GLU A 180 -17.63 -18.87 19.32
N ALA A 181 -17.12 -18.08 18.39
CA ALA A 181 -17.64 -17.99 17.05
C ALA A 181 -16.62 -18.69 16.14
N GLY A 182 -17.10 -19.50 15.20
CA GLY A 182 -16.27 -20.18 14.19
C GLY A 182 -15.63 -19.20 13.20
N LEU A 183 -14.87 -18.22 13.68
CA LEU A 183 -14.27 -17.12 12.92
C LEU A 183 -12.96 -17.54 12.25
N GLU A 184 -12.26 -18.54 12.80
CA GLU A 184 -10.93 -18.91 12.32
C GLU A 184 -10.96 -19.54 10.92
N ALA A 185 -11.93 -20.42 10.65
CA ALA A 185 -12.08 -21.04 9.34
C ALA A 185 -12.28 -20.02 8.19
N PRO A 186 -13.20 -19.04 8.29
CA PRO A 186 -13.33 -18.00 7.27
C PRO A 186 -12.14 -17.03 7.23
N LEU A 187 -11.49 -16.71 8.36
CA LEU A 187 -10.25 -15.92 8.36
C LEU A 187 -9.12 -16.66 7.63
N GLN A 188 -8.95 -17.96 7.87
CA GLN A 188 -7.97 -18.79 7.17
C GLN A 188 -8.27 -18.88 5.66
N ALA A 189 -9.55 -18.89 5.28
CA ALA A 189 -9.93 -18.80 3.88
C ALA A 189 -9.54 -17.46 3.25
N ALA A 190 -9.72 -16.34 3.97
CA ALA A 190 -9.27 -15.03 3.52
C ALA A 190 -7.74 -14.95 3.38
N ARG A 191 -6.97 -15.52 4.32
CA ARG A 191 -5.50 -15.62 4.21
C ARG A 191 -5.06 -16.39 2.96
N ARG A 192 -5.71 -17.52 2.66
CA ARG A 192 -5.43 -18.29 1.43
C ARG A 192 -5.71 -17.50 0.16
N LEU A 193 -6.83 -16.77 0.13
CA LEU A 193 -7.17 -15.89 -0.99
C LEU A 193 -6.12 -14.78 -1.15
N GLN A 194 -5.75 -14.11 -0.06
CA GLN A 194 -4.75 -13.05 -0.08
C GLN A 194 -3.38 -13.57 -0.54
N ALA A 195 -2.98 -14.76 -0.10
CA ALA A 195 -1.76 -15.42 -0.56
C ALA A 195 -1.81 -15.72 -2.07
N ALA A 196 -2.94 -16.25 -2.56
CA ALA A 196 -3.14 -16.49 -3.99
C ALA A 196 -3.08 -15.20 -4.82
N LEU A 197 -3.71 -14.12 -4.35
CA LEU A 197 -3.65 -12.81 -5.01
C LEU A 197 -2.22 -12.26 -5.03
N ARG A 198 -1.49 -12.36 -3.92
CA ARG A 198 -0.07 -11.95 -3.86
C ARG A 198 0.76 -12.67 -4.91
N THR A 199 0.54 -13.98 -5.07
CA THR A 199 1.21 -14.79 -6.08
C THR A 199 0.83 -14.38 -7.51
N LEU A 200 -0.47 -14.25 -7.81
CA LEU A 200 -0.94 -13.91 -9.15
C LEU A 200 -0.41 -12.54 -9.61
N TYR A 201 -0.43 -11.56 -8.71
CA TYR A 201 -0.02 -10.19 -9.00
C TYR A 201 1.46 -9.92 -8.72
N GLN A 202 2.26 -10.96 -8.46
CA GLN A 202 3.69 -10.76 -8.23
C GLN A 202 4.37 -10.22 -9.51
N PRO A 203 5.07 -9.08 -9.44
CA PRO A 203 5.81 -8.55 -10.59
C PRO A 203 7.01 -9.45 -10.92
N PRO A 204 7.25 -9.79 -12.20
CA PRO A 204 8.39 -10.64 -12.57
C PRO A 204 9.76 -10.04 -12.25
N THR A 205 9.85 -8.71 -12.21
CA THR A 205 11.08 -8.00 -11.82
C THR A 205 11.20 -7.76 -10.31
N GLY A 206 10.33 -8.38 -9.51
CA GLY A 206 10.26 -8.16 -8.07
C GLY A 206 9.68 -6.80 -7.66
N THR A 207 9.59 -6.59 -6.35
CA THR A 207 9.01 -5.39 -5.72
C THR A 207 10.06 -4.34 -5.34
N GLY A 208 11.34 -4.61 -5.59
CA GLY A 208 12.45 -3.71 -5.26
C GLY A 208 12.47 -2.43 -6.10
N ILE A 209 13.30 -1.48 -5.67
CA ILE A 209 13.60 -0.27 -6.42
C ILE A 209 14.52 -0.63 -7.60
N SER A 210 14.32 0.05 -8.74
CA SER A 210 15.19 -0.09 -9.91
C SER A 210 16.63 0.29 -9.58
N PRO A 211 17.65 -0.47 -10.00
CA PRO A 211 19.04 -0.05 -9.83
C PRO A 211 19.35 1.25 -10.58
N ASP A 212 18.68 1.49 -11.70
CA ASP A 212 18.86 2.67 -12.54
C ASP A 212 17.99 3.87 -12.10
N LEU A 213 17.81 4.05 -10.79
CA LEU A 213 16.99 5.13 -10.26
C LEU A 213 17.66 6.49 -10.53
N SER A 214 16.92 7.43 -11.12
CA SER A 214 17.43 8.80 -11.31
C SER A 214 17.84 9.41 -9.95
N PRO A 215 18.99 10.09 -9.86
CA PRO A 215 19.44 10.77 -8.63
C PRO A 215 18.40 11.76 -8.08
N GLU A 216 17.60 12.34 -8.98
CA GLU A 216 16.56 13.32 -8.63
C GLU A 216 15.28 12.68 -8.08
N THR A 217 15.16 11.35 -8.08
CA THR A 217 13.94 10.67 -7.63
C THR A 217 13.68 10.98 -6.15
N VAL A 218 12.48 11.51 -5.86
CA VAL A 218 12.04 11.75 -4.48
C VAL A 218 11.81 10.42 -3.78
N VAL A 219 12.50 10.21 -2.66
CA VAL A 219 12.38 9.03 -1.80
C VAL A 219 11.56 9.35 -0.55
N CYS A 220 11.77 10.53 0.07
CA CYS A 220 10.99 11.01 1.20
C CYS A 220 10.30 12.32 0.85
N ARG A 221 8.99 12.27 0.56
CA ARG A 221 8.20 13.48 0.26
C ARG A 221 8.16 14.47 1.41
N CYS A 222 8.04 14.00 2.66
CA CYS A 222 7.87 14.89 3.81
C CYS A 222 9.11 15.76 4.08
N GLU A 223 10.30 15.20 3.86
CA GLU A 223 11.58 15.90 4.08
C GLU A 223 12.22 16.38 2.76
N GLY A 224 11.58 16.14 1.62
CA GLY A 224 12.13 16.49 0.29
C GLY A 224 13.39 15.71 -0.12
N LEU A 225 13.66 14.55 0.50
CA LEU A 225 14.90 13.79 0.28
C LEU A 225 14.83 12.99 -1.01
N ARG A 226 15.94 13.03 -1.78
CA ARG A 226 16.10 12.38 -3.07
C ARG A 226 17.06 11.20 -3.00
N ALA A 227 17.09 10.37 -4.05
CA ALA A 227 18.01 9.24 -4.19
C ALA A 227 19.49 9.68 -4.10
N ALA A 228 19.85 10.83 -4.70
CA ALA A 228 21.18 11.43 -4.57
C ALA A 228 21.57 11.71 -3.12
N GLY A 229 20.61 12.21 -2.32
CA GLY A 229 20.83 12.48 -0.90
C GLY A 229 21.10 11.22 -0.08
N PHE A 230 20.54 10.07 -0.49
CA PHE A 230 20.91 8.78 0.10
C PHE A 230 22.33 8.37 -0.30
N ALA A 231 22.68 8.48 -1.58
CA ALA A 231 24.01 8.13 -2.08
C ALA A 231 25.14 8.95 -1.43
N ALA A 232 24.85 10.18 -0.99
CA ALA A 232 25.78 11.04 -0.26
C ALA A 232 26.08 10.56 1.18
N LEU A 233 25.29 9.64 1.74
CA LEU A 233 25.50 9.07 3.08
C LEU A 233 26.59 7.98 3.10
N GLN A 234 27.58 8.04 2.20
CA GLN A 234 28.64 7.03 2.09
C GLN A 234 29.28 6.80 3.47
N GLY A 235 29.04 5.61 4.05
CA GLY A 235 29.50 5.24 5.39
C GLY A 235 28.41 5.06 6.45
N ALA A 236 27.15 5.42 6.18
CA ALA A 236 26.03 5.06 7.05
C ALA A 236 25.83 3.53 7.01
N GLY A 237 26.25 2.85 8.07
CA GLY A 237 26.21 1.39 8.20
C GLY A 237 24.94 0.86 8.87
N SER A 238 24.02 1.75 9.26
CA SER A 238 22.82 1.38 10.01
C SER A 238 21.59 2.22 9.67
N ALA A 239 20.40 1.65 9.92
CA ALA A 239 19.14 2.39 9.85
C ALA A 239 19.14 3.64 10.75
N HIS A 240 19.82 3.58 11.90
CA HIS A 240 19.89 4.71 12.82
C HIS A 240 20.65 5.90 12.21
N GLU A 241 21.80 5.66 11.60
CA GLU A 241 22.60 6.71 10.95
C GLU A 241 21.87 7.27 9.71
N ILE A 242 21.29 6.39 8.89
CA ILE A 242 20.46 6.79 7.74
C ILE A 242 19.33 7.72 8.18
N ARG A 243 18.71 7.44 9.34
CA ARG A 243 17.67 8.29 9.91
C ARG A 243 18.23 9.60 10.46
N VAL A 244 19.20 9.56 11.37
CA VAL A 244 19.63 10.74 12.14
C VAL A 244 20.46 11.71 11.27
N VAL A 245 21.34 11.18 10.43
CA VAL A 245 22.18 11.96 9.51
C VAL A 245 21.41 12.29 8.23
N GLY A 246 20.82 11.25 7.61
CA GLY A 246 20.12 11.38 6.33
C GLY A 246 18.70 11.89 6.41
N ARG A 247 18.12 11.99 7.62
CA ARG A 247 16.73 12.44 7.89
C ARG A 247 15.62 11.58 7.27
N PHE A 248 15.95 10.42 6.72
CA PHE A 248 14.94 9.48 6.22
C PHE A 248 14.03 9.03 7.36
N ALA A 249 12.73 8.89 7.09
CA ALA A 249 11.69 8.59 8.07
C ALA A 249 11.45 9.64 9.19
N MET A 250 12.06 10.84 9.12
CA MET A 250 11.86 11.89 10.13
C MET A 250 10.69 12.85 9.86
N GLY A 251 10.10 12.81 8.67
CA GLY A 251 9.01 13.73 8.31
C GLY A 251 7.67 13.39 8.98
N ALA A 252 6.63 14.20 8.72
CA ALA A 252 5.31 14.08 9.35
C ALA A 252 4.65 12.69 9.25
N CYS A 253 4.99 11.90 8.23
CA CYS A 253 4.49 10.53 8.09
C CYS A 253 5.19 9.51 8.99
N GLN A 254 6.29 9.89 9.65
CA GLN A 254 7.15 9.03 10.47
C GLN A 254 7.63 7.76 9.74
N GLY A 255 8.01 7.90 8.46
CA GLY A 255 8.57 6.78 7.69
C GLY A 255 7.55 5.80 7.10
N ARG A 256 6.24 5.98 7.32
CA ARG A 256 5.19 5.09 6.78
C ARG A 256 5.20 4.95 5.25
N PHE A 257 5.68 5.97 4.53
CA PHE A 257 5.78 5.95 3.07
C PHE A 257 7.19 5.69 2.54
N CYS A 258 8.21 6.28 3.17
CA CYS A 258 9.57 6.23 2.63
C CYS A 258 10.40 5.05 3.15
N ALA A 259 10.10 4.48 4.32
CA ALA A 259 11.00 3.52 4.98
C ALA A 259 11.30 2.27 4.14
N ARG A 260 10.28 1.70 3.47
CA ARG A 260 10.46 0.55 2.56
C ARG A 260 11.37 0.89 1.37
N ASN A 261 11.21 2.09 0.82
CA ASN A 261 12.03 2.55 -0.30
C ASN A 261 13.46 2.86 0.14
N THR A 262 13.63 3.48 1.31
CA THR A 262 14.95 3.69 1.92
C THR A 262 15.64 2.36 2.23
N GLN A 263 14.92 1.35 2.74
CA GLN A 263 15.43 0.00 2.94
C GLN A 263 15.94 -0.61 1.62
N ALA A 264 15.17 -0.51 0.55
CA ALA A 264 15.57 -1.04 -0.76
C ALA A 264 16.84 -0.35 -1.31
N LEU A 265 16.98 0.97 -1.13
CA LEU A 265 18.21 1.70 -1.50
C LEU A 265 19.40 1.27 -0.62
N ALA A 266 19.18 1.11 0.68
CA ALA A 266 20.21 0.67 1.61
C ALA A 266 20.71 -0.74 1.30
N ALA A 267 19.80 -1.65 0.94
CA ALA A 267 20.15 -3.01 0.53
C ALA A 267 21.04 -3.02 -0.72
N GLN A 268 20.81 -2.11 -1.69
CA GLN A 268 21.69 -1.94 -2.86
C GLN A 268 23.10 -1.45 -2.46
N ALA A 269 23.21 -0.69 -1.36
CA ALA A 269 24.46 -0.23 -0.78
C ALA A 269 25.09 -1.22 0.23
N GLY A 270 24.52 -2.42 0.39
CA GLY A 270 25.03 -3.45 1.31
C GLY A 270 24.62 -3.29 2.78
N VAL A 271 23.69 -2.38 3.08
CA VAL A 271 23.18 -2.12 4.43
C VAL A 271 21.81 -2.75 4.59
N VAL A 272 21.69 -3.74 5.49
CA VAL A 272 20.47 -4.51 5.70
C VAL A 272 19.84 -4.15 7.05
N PHE A 273 18.54 -3.84 7.03
CA PHE A 273 17.72 -3.57 8.21
C PHE A 273 16.25 -3.81 7.88
N GLU A 274 15.37 -3.83 8.88
CA GLU A 274 13.92 -3.85 8.69
C GLU A 274 13.33 -2.43 8.64
N PRO A 275 12.28 -2.13 7.84
CA PRO A 275 11.75 -0.76 7.71
C PRO A 275 11.41 -0.08 9.04
N GLN A 276 10.99 -0.86 10.04
CA GLN A 276 10.70 -0.40 11.40
C GLN A 276 11.92 0.14 12.14
N ASP A 277 13.14 -0.29 11.79
CA ASP A 277 14.37 0.21 12.39
C ASP A 277 14.60 1.69 12.07
N LEU A 278 14.08 2.17 10.92
CA LEU A 278 14.05 3.60 10.58
C LEU A 278 13.03 4.39 11.41
N HIS A 279 11.95 3.76 11.87
CA HIS A 279 10.94 4.41 12.74
C HIS A 279 11.47 4.63 14.16
N GLY A 280 12.58 3.96 14.50
CA GLY A 280 13.27 4.04 15.79
C GLY A 280 12.63 3.13 16.82
N ARG A 281 13.42 2.79 17.85
CA ARG A 281 13.03 1.81 18.85
C ARG A 281 11.85 2.24 19.73
N VAL A 282 11.66 3.54 19.90
CA VAL A 282 10.62 4.11 20.77
C VAL A 282 9.64 4.90 19.91
N PRO A 283 8.35 4.51 19.85
CA PRO A 283 7.31 5.33 19.25
C PRO A 283 7.31 6.72 19.88
N ARG A 284 7.35 7.76 19.04
CA ARG A 284 7.27 9.13 19.53
C ARG A 284 5.84 9.65 19.37
N TRP A 285 5.25 10.00 20.50
CA TRP A 285 3.99 10.73 20.53
C TRP A 285 4.24 12.22 20.21
N PRO A 286 3.34 12.87 19.47
CA PRO A 286 2.07 12.34 18.98
C PRO A 286 2.23 11.48 17.70
N LEU A 287 1.37 10.47 17.53
CA LEU A 287 1.40 9.53 16.40
C LEU A 287 1.23 10.21 15.02
N ARG A 288 0.50 11.32 15.02
CA ARG A 288 0.34 12.28 13.91
C ARG A 288 0.60 13.68 14.47
N PRO A 289 1.06 14.64 13.67
CA PRO A 289 1.18 16.01 14.13
C PRO A 289 -0.14 16.51 14.74
N VAL A 290 -0.07 17.05 15.95
CA VAL A 290 -1.17 17.73 16.63
C VAL A 290 -0.78 19.19 16.77
N SER A 291 -1.72 20.10 16.52
CA SER A 291 -1.45 21.52 16.68
C SER A 291 -1.15 21.86 18.14
N VAL A 292 -0.24 22.80 18.38
CA VAL A 292 0.06 23.30 19.72
C VAL A 292 -1.20 23.88 20.38
N ALA A 293 -2.05 24.56 19.61
CA ALA A 293 -3.32 25.08 20.09
C ALA A 293 -4.25 23.97 20.63
N ALA A 294 -4.36 22.83 19.93
CA ALA A 294 -5.17 21.71 20.39
C ALA A 294 -4.62 21.09 21.69
N LEU A 295 -3.29 21.03 21.84
CA LEU A 295 -2.67 20.57 23.10
C LEU A 295 -2.87 21.57 24.24
N ALA A 296 -2.76 22.88 23.95
CA ALA A 296 -2.94 23.93 24.95
C ALA A 296 -4.42 24.08 25.38
N ALA A 297 -5.35 23.77 24.48
CA ALA A 297 -6.79 23.79 24.76
C ALA A 297 -7.32 22.49 25.38
N TYR A 298 -6.48 21.47 25.53
CA TYR A 298 -6.88 20.23 26.20
C TYR A 298 -7.03 20.50 27.70
N ALA A 299 -8.27 20.46 28.18
CA ALA A 299 -8.59 20.41 29.60
C ALA A 299 -8.90 18.95 29.95
N ASP A 300 -8.39 18.45 31.07
CA ASP A 300 -8.87 17.19 31.60
C ASP A 300 -10.33 17.38 32.02
N ASP A 301 -11.24 16.67 31.37
CA ASP A 301 -12.59 16.48 31.89
C ASP A 301 -12.43 15.64 33.17
N GLN A 302 -12.39 16.30 34.33
CA GLN A 302 -12.50 15.66 35.64
C GLN A 302 -13.93 15.22 35.91
#